data_AF-A1ZX88-F1
#
_entry.id   AF-A1ZX88-F1
#
_cell.length_a   1.000
_cell.length_b   1.000
_cell.length_c   1.000
_cell.angle_alpha   90.00
_cell.angle_beta   90.00
_cell.angle_gamma   90.00
#
_symmetry.space_group_name_H-M   'P 1'
#
loop_
_entity.id
_entity.type
_entity.pdbx_description
1 polymer ?
#
loop_
_entity_poly.entity_id
_entity_poly.type
_entity_poly.pdbx_seq_one_letter_code
_entity_poly.pdbx_strand_id
1 'polypeptide(L)'
;MCHLFIRICVFALFWAGSFNISKAQTIVQLQARLDSLKRVYRTKNIQLDKQKEINKKLITNKIKLEYAQEQTQLGKDSLQLLLNAARYRESRYRAECLRLKRLLEGAQDQADSLQKIYDEVMKKSQTLLTEYRRQIKQLVAERNTIAQENIVLQKEVNKFKKTLPGLFPFDIRAVPGASRRERFSQVNRAKNIQLIQVTYRFTRPPEVNDTVTMKVFDQSGKHFPVKVHLSLPWNRSSRFERAGLGVTGIKWLPGRYTIKLYRHNHQKNMANQEVGLTMFVVKQ
;
A
#
# COMPACT_ATOMS: atom_id res chain seq x y z
N MET A 1 -91.57 85.13 -113.29
CA MET A 1 -90.21 85.24 -112.71
C MET A 1 -90.16 85.04 -111.17
N CYS A 2 -91.26 84.77 -110.44
CA CYS A 2 -91.23 84.61 -108.97
C CYS A 2 -91.16 83.14 -108.43
N HIS A 3 -91.50 82.12 -109.23
CA HIS A 3 -91.56 80.72 -108.73
C HIS A 3 -90.21 79.98 -108.69
N LEU A 4 -89.21 80.42 -109.47
CA LEU A 4 -87.88 79.77 -109.51
C LEU A 4 -87.01 80.16 -108.30
N PHE A 5 -87.11 81.41 -107.85
CA PHE A 5 -86.37 81.92 -106.69
C PHE A 5 -86.81 81.26 -105.38
N ILE A 6 -88.11 81.01 -105.23
CA ILE A 6 -88.66 80.32 -104.05
C ILE A 6 -88.15 78.87 -103.99
N ARG A 7 -88.07 78.15 -105.12
CA ARG A 7 -87.57 76.76 -105.14
C ARG A 7 -86.08 76.65 -104.82
N ILE A 8 -85.26 77.59 -105.28
CA ILE A 8 -83.82 77.64 -104.97
C ILE A 8 -83.60 77.98 -103.49
N CYS A 9 -84.37 78.94 -102.94
CA CYS A 9 -84.30 79.25 -101.51
C CYS A 9 -84.75 78.07 -100.63
N VAL A 10 -85.79 77.33 -101.02
CA VAL A 10 -86.24 76.14 -100.29
C VAL A 10 -85.21 75.01 -100.35
N PHE A 11 -84.57 74.78 -101.50
CA PHE A 11 -83.50 73.78 -101.63
C PHE A 11 -82.24 74.15 -100.83
N ALA A 12 -81.83 75.42 -100.85
CA ALA A 12 -80.70 75.91 -100.07
C ALA A 12 -80.97 75.84 -98.55
N LEU A 13 -82.19 76.15 -98.11
CA LEU A 13 -82.62 76.00 -96.71
C LEU A 13 -82.67 74.52 -96.29
N PHE A 14 -83.09 73.61 -97.18
CA PHE A 14 -83.09 72.17 -96.91
C PHE A 14 -81.68 71.58 -96.85
N TRP A 15 -80.77 72.00 -97.73
CA TRP A 15 -79.37 71.56 -97.73
C TRP A 15 -78.59 72.12 -96.52
N ALA A 16 -78.80 73.41 -96.19
CA ALA A 16 -78.22 74.01 -94.98
C ALA A 16 -78.77 73.37 -93.70
N GLY A 17 -80.08 73.05 -93.66
CA GLY A 17 -80.70 72.30 -92.57
C GLY A 17 -80.12 70.89 -92.42
N SER A 18 -79.98 70.15 -93.52
CA SER A 18 -79.43 68.79 -93.54
C SER A 18 -77.94 68.75 -93.14
N PHE A 19 -77.16 69.74 -93.58
CA PHE A 19 -75.75 69.86 -93.22
C PHE A 19 -75.55 70.27 -91.74
N ASN A 20 -76.43 71.13 -91.22
CA ASN A 20 -76.47 71.48 -89.80
C ASN A 20 -76.90 70.29 -88.92
N ILE A 21 -77.84 69.46 -89.39
CA ILE A 21 -78.26 68.23 -88.71
C ILE A 21 -77.12 67.20 -88.68
N SER A 22 -76.41 67.01 -89.80
CA SER A 22 -75.24 66.11 -89.86
C SER A 22 -74.09 66.56 -88.94
N LYS A 23 -73.76 67.87 -88.95
CA LYS A 23 -72.80 68.45 -87.99
C LYS A 23 -73.26 68.28 -86.54
N ALA A 24 -74.53 68.54 -86.24
CA ALA A 24 -75.09 68.34 -84.91
C ALA A 24 -75.00 66.86 -84.46
N GLN A 25 -75.27 65.90 -85.37
CA GLN A 25 -75.10 64.47 -85.09
C GLN A 25 -73.64 64.09 -84.81
N THR A 26 -72.67 64.64 -85.56
CA THR A 26 -71.24 64.42 -85.26
C THR A 26 -70.81 65.01 -83.92
N ILE A 27 -71.33 66.19 -83.54
CA ILE A 27 -71.08 66.81 -82.23
C ILE A 27 -71.64 65.94 -81.10
N VAL A 28 -72.86 65.42 -81.25
CA VAL A 28 -73.49 64.51 -80.27
C VAL A 28 -72.70 63.19 -80.16
N GLN A 29 -72.24 62.62 -81.27
CA GLN A 29 -71.40 61.41 -81.26
C GLN A 29 -70.04 61.65 -80.58
N LEU A 30 -69.40 62.80 -80.82
CA LEU A 30 -68.16 63.18 -80.17
C LEU A 30 -68.35 63.42 -78.67
N GLN A 31 -69.44 64.05 -78.26
CA GLN A 31 -69.80 64.21 -76.84
C GLN A 31 -70.03 62.85 -76.18
N ALA A 32 -70.78 61.94 -76.81
CA ALA A 32 -70.98 60.58 -76.30
C ALA A 32 -69.66 59.81 -76.15
N ARG A 33 -68.74 59.94 -77.12
CA ARG A 33 -67.39 59.37 -77.02
C ARG A 33 -66.58 60.00 -75.89
N LEU A 34 -66.59 61.32 -75.75
CA LEU A 34 -65.89 62.04 -74.69
C LEU A 34 -66.40 61.64 -73.30
N ASP A 35 -67.71 61.48 -73.14
CA ASP A 35 -68.33 61.02 -71.90
C ASP A 35 -68.04 59.54 -71.60
N SER A 36 -67.94 58.69 -72.64
CA SER A 36 -67.48 57.31 -72.48
C SER A 36 -66.01 57.25 -72.02
N LEU A 37 -65.16 58.11 -72.58
CA LEU A 37 -63.73 58.17 -72.26
C LEU A 37 -63.51 58.73 -70.84
N LYS A 38 -64.28 59.75 -70.44
CA LYS A 38 -64.34 60.22 -69.04
C LYS A 38 -64.76 59.12 -68.08
N ARG A 39 -65.76 58.31 -68.43
CA ARG A 39 -66.19 57.16 -67.61
C ARG A 39 -65.06 56.13 -67.46
N VAL A 40 -64.43 55.72 -68.57
CA VAL A 40 -63.30 54.78 -68.55
C VAL A 40 -62.14 55.32 -67.72
N TYR A 41 -61.79 56.60 -67.87
CA TYR A 41 -60.75 57.27 -67.09
C TYR A 41 -61.05 57.23 -65.58
N ARG A 42 -62.29 57.57 -65.18
CA ARG A 42 -62.72 57.47 -63.79
C ARG A 42 -62.64 56.04 -63.25
N THR A 43 -63.13 55.05 -64.00
CA THR A 43 -63.07 53.64 -63.60
C THR A 43 -61.63 53.15 -63.44
N LYS A 44 -60.75 53.50 -64.39
CA LYS A 44 -59.32 53.17 -64.30
C LYS A 44 -58.64 53.83 -63.10
N ASN A 45 -58.95 55.09 -62.80
CA ASN A 45 -58.41 55.75 -61.62
C ASN A 45 -58.87 55.08 -60.32
N ILE A 46 -60.15 54.72 -60.22
CA ILE A 46 -60.67 53.96 -59.07
C ILE A 46 -59.96 52.61 -58.93
N GLN A 47 -59.73 51.90 -60.04
CA GLN A 47 -58.98 50.64 -60.03
C GLN A 47 -57.52 50.83 -59.60
N LEU A 48 -56.87 51.89 -60.08
CA LEU A 48 -55.49 52.22 -59.74
C LEU A 48 -55.35 52.60 -58.26
N ASP A 49 -56.31 53.34 -57.70
CA ASP A 49 -56.32 53.67 -56.28
C ASP A 49 -56.58 52.43 -55.40
N LYS A 50 -57.48 51.53 -55.81
CA LYS A 50 -57.65 50.21 -55.16
C LYS A 50 -56.37 49.38 -55.21
N GLN A 51 -55.70 49.34 -56.36
CA GLN A 51 -54.41 48.63 -56.50
C GLN A 51 -53.33 49.25 -55.62
N LYS A 52 -53.26 50.59 -55.52
CA LYS A 52 -52.34 51.27 -54.60
C LYS A 52 -52.61 50.89 -53.15
N GLU A 53 -53.88 50.81 -52.73
CA GLU A 53 -54.23 50.40 -51.37
C GLU A 53 -53.85 48.94 -51.10
N ILE A 54 -54.14 48.03 -52.04
CA ILE A 54 -53.74 46.63 -51.96
C ILE A 54 -52.21 46.51 -51.88
N ASN A 55 -51.48 47.22 -52.75
CA ASN A 55 -50.02 47.21 -52.74
C ASN A 55 -49.44 47.72 -51.42
N LYS A 56 -50.03 48.77 -50.83
CA LYS A 56 -49.63 49.23 -49.49
C LYS A 56 -49.84 48.14 -48.44
N LYS A 57 -50.98 47.44 -48.46
CA LYS A 57 -51.25 46.31 -47.54
C LYS A 57 -50.29 45.13 -47.77
N LEU A 58 -49.95 44.83 -49.02
CA LEU A 58 -48.99 43.78 -49.35
C LEU A 58 -47.58 44.13 -48.87
N ILE A 59 -47.14 45.38 -49.02
CA ILE A 59 -45.83 45.84 -48.53
C ILE A 59 -45.77 45.75 -47.00
N THR A 60 -46.80 46.21 -46.29
CA THR A 60 -46.80 46.12 -44.82
C THR A 60 -46.83 44.67 -44.34
N ASN A 61 -47.58 43.80 -45.00
CA ASN A 61 -47.58 42.37 -44.69
C ASN A 61 -46.23 41.72 -45.01
N LYS A 62 -45.59 42.08 -46.13
CA LYS A 62 -44.26 41.59 -46.49
C LYS A 62 -43.24 41.93 -45.40
N ILE A 63 -43.18 43.19 -44.97
CA ILE A 63 -42.27 43.65 -43.91
C ILE A 63 -42.52 42.87 -42.61
N LYS A 64 -43.78 42.67 -42.22
CA LYS A 64 -44.13 41.89 -41.02
C LYS A 64 -43.67 40.43 -41.11
N LEU A 65 -43.82 39.82 -42.29
CA LEU A 65 -43.41 38.43 -42.52
C LEU A 65 -41.88 38.29 -42.54
N GLU A 66 -41.17 39.23 -43.18
CA GLU A 66 -39.70 39.26 -43.17
C GLU A 66 -39.15 39.40 -41.75
N TYR A 67 -39.73 40.30 -40.94
CA TYR A 67 -39.36 40.45 -39.53
C TYR A 67 -39.63 39.18 -38.71
N ALA A 68 -40.80 38.54 -38.90
CA ALA A 68 -41.10 37.28 -38.22
C ALA A 68 -40.15 36.15 -38.63
N GLN A 69 -39.76 36.10 -39.91
CA GLN A 69 -38.80 35.13 -40.42
C GLN A 69 -37.41 35.35 -39.79
N GLU A 70 -36.94 36.59 -39.67
CA GLU A 70 -35.68 36.92 -39.02
C GLU A 70 -35.68 36.53 -37.54
N GLN A 71 -36.75 36.85 -36.81
CA GLN A 71 -36.90 36.47 -35.39
C GLN A 71 -36.91 34.95 -35.19
N THR A 72 -37.61 34.22 -36.05
CA THR A 72 -37.61 32.74 -35.98
C THR A 72 -36.25 32.14 -36.32
N GLN A 73 -35.48 32.77 -37.21
CA GLN A 73 -34.13 32.33 -37.55
C GLN A 73 -33.15 32.54 -36.38
N LEU A 74 -33.18 33.72 -35.74
CA LEU A 74 -32.39 33.99 -34.53
C LEU A 74 -32.74 33.02 -33.39
N GLY A 75 -34.02 32.70 -33.24
CA GLY A 75 -34.50 31.68 -32.31
C GLY A 75 -33.90 30.29 -32.59
N LYS A 76 -33.87 29.87 -33.87
CA LYS A 76 -33.26 28.58 -34.27
C LYS A 76 -31.77 28.55 -33.99
N ASP A 77 -31.04 29.61 -34.32
CA ASP A 77 -29.58 29.65 -34.14
C ASP A 77 -29.20 29.60 -32.65
N SER A 78 -29.94 30.30 -31.79
CA SER A 78 -29.75 30.24 -30.33
C SER A 78 -30.06 28.86 -29.75
N LEU A 79 -31.14 28.21 -30.19
CA LEU A 79 -31.49 26.84 -29.79
C LEU A 79 -30.43 25.83 -30.25
N GLN A 80 -29.89 26.00 -31.46
CA GLN A 80 -28.84 25.12 -31.97
C GLN A 80 -27.56 25.24 -31.15
N LEU A 81 -27.19 26.46 -30.74
CA LEU A 81 -26.05 26.71 -29.86
C LEU A 81 -26.25 26.06 -28.48
N LEU A 82 -27.44 26.20 -27.89
CA LEU A 82 -27.79 25.56 -26.62
C LEU A 82 -27.78 24.03 -26.74
N LEU A 83 -28.33 23.47 -27.82
CA LEU A 83 -28.35 22.04 -28.06
C LEU A 83 -26.92 21.47 -28.19
N ASN A 84 -26.04 22.16 -28.91
CA ASN A 84 -24.65 21.76 -29.04
C ASN A 84 -23.92 21.82 -27.70
N ALA A 85 -24.15 22.86 -26.89
CA ALA A 85 -23.59 22.95 -25.54
C ALA A 85 -24.11 21.83 -24.62
N ALA A 86 -25.39 21.49 -24.71
CA ALA A 86 -25.99 20.40 -23.94
C ALA A 86 -25.40 19.04 -24.34
N ARG A 87 -25.29 18.74 -25.64
CA ARG A 87 -24.66 17.52 -26.17
C ARG A 87 -23.19 17.39 -25.72
N TYR A 88 -22.45 18.49 -25.75
CA TYR A 88 -21.06 18.49 -25.28
C TYR A 88 -20.96 18.16 -23.78
N ARG A 89 -21.80 18.78 -22.95
CA ARG A 89 -21.85 18.50 -21.50
C ARG A 89 -22.24 17.05 -21.22
N GLU A 90 -23.26 16.54 -21.91
CA GLU A 90 -23.71 15.15 -21.80
C GLU A 90 -22.58 14.17 -22.12
N SER A 91 -21.87 14.39 -23.23
CA SER A 91 -20.73 13.55 -23.62
C SER A 91 -19.64 13.54 -22.55
N ARG A 92 -19.34 14.70 -21.96
CA ARG A 92 -18.37 14.81 -20.85
C ARG A 92 -18.84 14.05 -19.61
N TYR A 93 -20.10 14.18 -19.23
CA TYR A 93 -20.64 13.46 -18.09
C TYR A 93 -20.68 11.95 -18.31
N ARG A 94 -20.99 11.48 -19.54
CA ARG A 94 -20.91 10.05 -19.87
C ARG A 94 -19.49 9.50 -19.72
N ALA A 95 -18.50 10.23 -20.21
CA ALA A 95 -17.09 9.85 -20.05
C ALA A 95 -16.69 9.78 -18.57
N GLU A 96 -17.13 10.75 -17.76
CA GLU A 96 -16.86 10.78 -16.32
C GLU A 96 -17.57 9.64 -15.58
N CYS A 97 -18.82 9.33 -15.91
CA CYS A 97 -19.54 8.19 -15.36
C CYS A 97 -18.83 6.86 -15.68
N LEU A 98 -18.32 6.69 -16.90
CA LEU A 98 -17.53 5.50 -17.27
C LEU A 98 -16.22 5.41 -16.48
N ARG A 99 -15.53 6.55 -16.29
CA ARG A 99 -14.31 6.62 -15.47
C ARG A 99 -14.60 6.21 -14.02
N LEU A 100 -15.64 6.77 -13.43
CA LEU A 100 -16.07 6.46 -12.06
C LEU A 100 -16.50 5.00 -11.92
N LYS A 101 -17.21 4.46 -12.90
CA LYS A 101 -17.61 3.05 -12.93
C LYS A 101 -16.39 2.12 -12.88
N ARG A 102 -15.38 2.36 -13.71
CA ARG A 102 -14.13 1.58 -13.71
C ARG A 102 -13.38 1.67 -12.39
N LEU A 103 -13.37 2.85 -11.76
CA LEU A 103 -12.76 3.01 -10.44
C LEU A 103 -13.50 2.23 -9.36
N LEU A 104 -14.83 2.19 -9.42
CA LEU A 104 -15.67 1.45 -8.48
C LEU A 104 -15.48 -0.06 -8.64
N GLU A 105 -15.47 -0.56 -9.88
CA GLU A 105 -15.15 -1.96 -10.20
C GLU A 105 -13.76 -2.35 -9.67
N GLY A 106 -12.74 -1.52 -9.92
CA GLY A 106 -11.38 -1.78 -9.42
C GLY A 106 -11.28 -1.75 -7.88
N ALA A 107 -12.02 -0.87 -7.20
CA ALA A 107 -12.08 -0.85 -5.74
C ALA A 107 -12.81 -2.07 -5.17
N GLN A 108 -13.85 -2.55 -5.84
CA GLN A 108 -14.57 -3.76 -5.46
C GLN A 108 -13.67 -5.00 -5.57
N ASP A 109 -12.94 -5.16 -6.67
CA ASP A 109 -11.99 -6.26 -6.85
C ASP A 109 -10.91 -6.28 -5.75
N GLN A 110 -10.42 -5.11 -5.35
CA GLN A 110 -9.47 -4.97 -4.26
C GLN A 110 -10.08 -5.37 -2.91
N ALA A 111 -11.32 -4.96 -2.63
CA ALA A 111 -12.01 -5.34 -1.40
C ALA A 111 -12.24 -6.86 -1.33
N ASP A 112 -12.65 -7.48 -2.43
CA ASP A 112 -12.83 -8.93 -2.52
C ASP A 112 -11.50 -9.69 -2.34
N SER A 113 -10.41 -9.18 -2.92
CA SER A 113 -9.07 -9.72 -2.70
C SER A 113 -8.64 -9.61 -1.23
N LEU A 114 -8.85 -8.47 -0.60
CA LEU A 114 -8.52 -8.27 0.82
C LEU A 114 -9.35 -9.17 1.73
N GLN A 115 -10.63 -9.37 1.42
CA GLN A 115 -11.50 -10.27 2.17
C GLN A 115 -11.00 -11.72 2.09
N LYS A 116 -10.60 -12.19 0.89
CA LYS A 116 -10.02 -13.53 0.72
C LYS A 116 -8.74 -13.70 1.54
N ILE A 117 -7.84 -12.71 1.50
CA ILE A 117 -6.59 -12.74 2.29
C ILE A 117 -6.90 -12.78 3.79
N TYR A 118 -7.86 -11.97 4.25
CA TYR A 118 -8.31 -11.96 5.64
C TYR A 118 -8.83 -13.33 6.08
N ASP A 119 -9.71 -13.94 5.27
CA ASP A 119 -10.29 -15.26 5.57
C ASP A 119 -9.21 -16.35 5.63
N GLU A 120 -8.22 -16.30 4.73
CA GLU A 120 -7.07 -17.22 4.76
C GLU A 120 -6.21 -17.05 6.01
N VAL A 121 -5.92 -15.81 6.41
CA VAL A 121 -5.15 -15.52 7.64
C VAL A 121 -5.92 -15.99 8.87
N MET A 122 -7.23 -15.79 8.91
CA MET A 122 -8.08 -16.26 10.01
C MET A 122 -8.09 -17.79 10.09
N LYS A 123 -8.19 -18.50 8.96
CA LYS A 123 -8.08 -19.97 8.93
C LYS A 123 -6.71 -20.45 9.40
N LYS A 124 -5.62 -19.86 8.89
CA LYS A 124 -4.24 -20.21 9.26
C LYS A 124 -3.93 -19.92 10.72
N SER A 125 -4.44 -18.82 11.28
CA SER A 125 -4.21 -18.48 12.69
C SER A 125 -4.88 -19.47 13.64
N GLN A 126 -6.09 -19.94 13.31
CA GLN A 126 -6.78 -20.97 14.09
C GLN A 126 -6.02 -22.31 14.05
N THR A 127 -5.55 -22.75 12.88
CA THR A 127 -4.76 -24.00 12.78
C THR A 127 -3.46 -23.88 13.56
N LEU A 128 -2.72 -22.79 13.40
CA LEU A 128 -1.46 -22.53 14.09
C LEU A 128 -1.63 -22.52 15.62
N LEU A 129 -2.71 -21.92 16.12
CA LEU A 129 -3.01 -21.91 17.56
C LEU A 129 -3.32 -23.30 18.11
N THR A 130 -3.98 -24.16 17.32
CA THR A 130 -4.22 -25.55 17.72
C THR A 130 -2.93 -26.38 17.74
N GLU A 131 -2.03 -26.16 16.78
CA GLU A 131 -0.71 -26.80 16.73
C GLU A 131 0.16 -26.39 17.92
N TYR A 132 0.24 -25.09 18.23
CA TYR A 132 0.97 -24.63 19.41
C TYR A 132 0.40 -25.19 20.71
N ARG A 133 -0.92 -25.29 20.86
CA ARG A 133 -1.53 -25.95 22.02
C ARG A 133 -1.13 -27.43 22.12
N ARG A 134 -1.02 -28.13 21.00
CA ARG A 134 -0.56 -29.53 20.97
C ARG A 134 0.92 -29.65 21.36
N GLN A 135 1.78 -28.79 20.81
CA GLN A 135 3.22 -28.76 21.13
C GLN A 135 3.46 -28.44 22.61
N ILE A 136 2.74 -27.45 23.17
CA ILE A 136 2.83 -27.11 24.60
C ILE A 136 2.46 -28.33 25.46
N LYS A 137 1.38 -29.05 25.12
CA LYS A 137 0.99 -30.27 25.86
C LYS A 137 2.07 -31.35 25.80
N GLN A 138 2.70 -31.55 24.65
CA GLN A 138 3.80 -32.51 24.48
C GLN A 138 5.02 -32.11 25.33
N LEU A 139 5.47 -30.86 25.23
CA LEU A 139 6.60 -30.35 26.01
C LEU A 139 6.34 -30.39 27.52
N VAL A 140 5.10 -30.14 27.96
CA VAL A 140 4.72 -30.28 29.38
C VAL A 140 4.81 -31.74 29.83
N ALA A 141 4.39 -32.70 29.01
CA ALA A 141 4.51 -34.12 29.32
C ALA A 141 5.98 -34.55 29.41
N GLU A 142 6.82 -34.17 28.43
CA GLU A 142 8.26 -34.46 28.41
C GLU A 142 9.00 -33.81 29.59
N ARG A 143 8.65 -32.57 29.94
CA ARG A 143 9.21 -31.90 31.13
C ARG A 143 8.89 -32.69 32.40
N ASN A 144 7.67 -33.22 32.52
CA ASN A 144 7.25 -33.98 33.69
C ASN A 144 7.97 -35.34 33.77
N THR A 145 8.17 -36.04 32.64
CA THR A 145 8.93 -37.30 32.63
C THR A 145 10.39 -37.08 33.03
N ILE A 146 11.06 -36.07 32.45
CA ILE A 146 12.46 -35.72 32.80
C ILE A 146 12.56 -35.28 34.27
N ALA A 147 11.57 -34.54 34.78
CA ALA A 147 11.54 -34.16 36.20
C ALA A 147 11.44 -35.38 37.12
N GLN A 148 10.63 -36.37 36.76
CA GLN A 148 10.52 -37.64 37.50
C GLN A 148 11.83 -38.44 37.44
N GLU A 149 12.43 -38.58 36.26
CA GLU A 149 13.73 -39.25 36.08
C GLU A 149 14.83 -38.59 36.93
N ASN A 150 14.90 -37.26 36.93
CA ASN A 150 15.85 -36.53 37.77
C ASN A 150 15.64 -36.81 39.27
N ILE A 151 14.40 -36.92 39.74
CA ILE A 151 14.12 -37.26 41.14
C ILE A 151 14.64 -38.67 41.46
N VAL A 152 14.45 -39.64 40.55
CA VAL A 152 14.94 -41.01 40.71
C VAL A 152 16.48 -41.03 40.75
N LEU A 153 17.13 -40.44 39.75
CA LEU A 153 18.59 -40.36 39.68
C LEU A 153 19.19 -39.65 40.89
N GLN A 154 18.56 -38.57 41.37
CA GLN A 154 19.05 -37.85 42.53
C GLN A 154 18.93 -38.66 43.82
N LYS A 155 17.89 -39.49 43.96
CA LYS A 155 17.79 -40.47 45.07
C LYS A 155 18.90 -41.51 44.98
N GLU A 156 19.20 -42.03 43.79
CA GLU A 156 20.29 -43.00 43.58
C GLU A 156 21.66 -42.38 43.90
N VAL A 157 21.97 -41.21 43.36
CA VAL A 157 23.21 -40.47 43.65
C VAL A 157 23.38 -40.24 45.16
N ASN A 158 22.30 -39.90 45.87
CA ASN A 158 22.36 -39.70 47.33
C ASN A 158 22.59 -41.01 48.10
N LYS A 159 22.09 -42.16 47.61
CA LYS A 159 22.43 -43.48 48.17
C LYS A 159 23.91 -43.81 47.95
N PHE A 160 24.44 -43.58 46.74
CA PHE A 160 25.84 -43.81 46.40
C PHE A 160 26.80 -42.88 47.18
N LYS A 161 26.43 -41.62 47.41
CA LYS A 161 27.23 -40.67 48.21
C LYS A 161 27.47 -41.13 49.65
N LYS A 162 26.54 -41.88 50.25
CA LYS A 162 26.67 -42.39 51.61
C LYS A 162 27.55 -43.64 51.71
N THR A 163 27.80 -44.32 50.61
CA THR A 163 28.42 -45.65 50.57
C THR A 163 29.84 -45.69 49.99
N LEU A 164 30.38 -44.58 49.48
CA LEU A 164 31.72 -44.54 48.88
C LEU A 164 32.83 -44.17 49.89
N PRO A 165 33.81 -45.05 50.16
CA PRO A 165 34.97 -44.77 51.03
C PRO A 165 36.10 -43.97 50.33
N GLY A 166 36.00 -43.74 49.02
CA GLY A 166 37.05 -43.13 48.20
C GLY A 166 37.03 -41.59 48.18
N LEU A 167 38.23 -40.99 48.08
CA LEU A 167 38.39 -39.55 47.84
C LEU A 167 38.24 -39.30 46.34
N PHE A 168 37.08 -38.79 45.93
CA PHE A 168 36.80 -38.43 44.54
C PHE A 168 36.29 -37.00 44.45
N PRO A 169 36.67 -36.22 43.44
CA PRO A 169 36.09 -34.93 43.16
C PRO A 169 34.77 -35.12 42.40
N PHE A 170 33.66 -34.61 42.95
CA PHE A 170 32.34 -34.73 42.32
C PHE A 170 31.94 -33.49 41.52
N ASP A 171 32.66 -32.39 41.69
CA ASP A 171 32.52 -31.18 40.89
C ASP A 171 33.93 -30.69 40.60
N ILE A 172 34.34 -30.68 39.32
CA ILE A 172 35.60 -30.10 38.86
C ILE A 172 35.29 -29.23 37.65
N ARG A 173 35.61 -27.94 37.76
CA ARG A 173 35.40 -26.98 36.67
C ARG A 173 36.66 -26.17 36.46
N ALA A 174 36.99 -25.94 35.21
CA ALA A 174 38.10 -25.10 34.80
C ALA A 174 37.57 -23.95 33.93
N VAL A 175 37.80 -22.72 34.36
CA VAL A 175 37.31 -21.50 33.70
C VAL A 175 38.51 -20.65 33.27
N PRO A 176 38.72 -20.45 31.96
CA PRO A 176 39.80 -19.60 31.47
C PRO A 176 39.50 -18.12 31.73
N GLY A 177 40.51 -17.33 32.11
CA GLY A 177 40.42 -15.87 32.20
C GLY A 177 39.70 -15.33 33.45
N ALA A 178 39.32 -16.19 34.40
CA ALA A 178 38.77 -15.76 35.67
C ALA A 178 39.90 -15.49 36.67
N SER A 179 40.28 -14.22 36.84
CA SER A 179 41.02 -13.75 38.02
C SER A 179 40.19 -12.64 38.65
N ARG A 180 39.66 -12.85 39.86
CA ARG A 180 39.15 -11.73 40.65
C ARG A 180 40.25 -11.25 41.57
N ARG A 181 40.76 -10.06 41.27
CA ARG A 181 40.91 -9.04 42.31
C ARG A 181 39.75 -8.06 42.11
N GLU A 182 39.02 -7.82 43.19
CA GLU A 182 37.98 -6.79 43.36
C GLU A 182 36.54 -7.07 42.89
N ARG A 183 35.59 -6.49 43.65
CA ARG A 183 34.14 -6.70 43.53
C ARG A 183 33.48 -5.81 42.45
N PHE A 184 34.26 -4.96 41.76
CA PHE A 184 33.75 -3.92 40.85
C PHE A 184 34.52 -3.77 39.53
N SER A 185 34.90 -4.87 38.85
CA SER A 185 35.29 -4.78 37.43
C SER A 185 34.41 -5.68 36.55
N GLN A 186 33.52 -5.04 35.79
CA GLN A 186 32.71 -5.66 34.73
C GLN A 186 33.51 -5.72 33.41
N VAL A 187 34.75 -6.22 33.41
CA VAL A 187 35.47 -6.48 32.15
C VAL A 187 36.39 -7.70 32.27
N ASN A 188 35.82 -8.89 32.51
CA ASN A 188 36.52 -10.14 32.18
C ASN A 188 36.43 -10.37 30.66
N ARG A 189 37.12 -9.56 29.87
CA ARG A 189 37.25 -9.78 28.42
C ARG A 189 38.33 -10.82 28.16
N ALA A 190 37.90 -11.91 27.55
CA ALA A 190 38.61 -13.14 27.18
C ALA A 190 39.86 -13.01 26.26
N LYS A 191 40.46 -11.82 26.11
CA LYS A 191 41.47 -11.58 25.05
C LYS A 191 42.93 -11.91 25.44
N ASN A 192 43.22 -12.15 26.73
CA ASN A 192 44.55 -12.59 27.19
C ASN A 192 44.40 -13.56 28.36
N ILE A 193 44.14 -14.83 28.06
CA ILE A 193 44.08 -15.89 29.08
C ILE A 193 45.52 -16.19 29.51
N GLN A 194 45.99 -15.57 30.59
CA GLN A 194 47.26 -15.91 31.24
C GLN A 194 47.05 -16.89 32.41
N LEU A 195 45.83 -16.91 32.99
CA LEU A 195 45.49 -17.68 34.17
C LEU A 195 44.15 -18.40 33.98
N ILE A 196 44.09 -19.64 34.46
CA ILE A 196 42.88 -20.45 34.49
C ILE A 196 42.50 -20.74 35.93
N GLN A 197 41.24 -20.54 36.27
CA GLN A 197 40.73 -20.89 37.58
C GLN A 197 40.16 -22.31 37.54
N VAL A 198 40.71 -23.18 38.39
CA VAL A 198 40.19 -24.52 38.61
C VAL A 198 39.50 -24.55 39.96
N THR A 199 38.23 -24.91 39.98
CA THR A 199 37.45 -25.13 41.21
C THR A 199 37.11 -26.60 41.29
N TYR A 200 37.43 -27.25 42.41
CA TYR A 200 37.06 -28.63 42.64
C TYR A 200 36.50 -28.86 44.04
N ARG A 201 35.61 -29.86 44.13
CA ARG A 201 34.98 -30.28 45.39
C ARG A 201 35.06 -31.78 45.60
N PHE A 202 35.67 -32.21 46.69
CA PHE A 202 35.83 -33.63 47.04
C PHE A 202 34.63 -34.19 47.82
N THR A 203 34.39 -35.50 47.68
CA THR A 203 33.40 -36.28 48.41
C THR A 203 33.58 -36.16 49.93
N ARG A 204 34.84 -36.11 50.38
CA ARG A 204 35.27 -35.91 51.78
C ARG A 204 36.54 -35.07 51.82
N PRO A 205 36.91 -34.46 52.96
CA PRO A 205 38.20 -33.80 53.08
C PRO A 205 39.35 -34.81 52.87
N PRO A 206 40.48 -34.39 52.27
CA PRO A 206 41.69 -35.21 52.17
C PRO A 206 42.17 -35.65 53.56
N GLU A 207 42.69 -36.87 53.69
CA GLU A 207 43.39 -37.29 54.93
C GLU A 207 44.72 -36.54 55.08
N VAL A 208 45.28 -36.51 56.30
CA VAL A 208 46.54 -35.81 56.60
C VAL A 208 47.71 -36.27 55.69
N ASN A 209 47.64 -37.53 55.23
CA ASN A 209 48.66 -38.17 54.38
C ASN A 209 48.30 -38.19 52.89
N ASP A 210 47.15 -37.64 52.51
CA ASP A 210 46.77 -37.44 51.12
C ASP A 210 47.35 -36.12 50.61
N THR A 211 48.14 -36.19 49.54
CA THR A 211 48.51 -35.03 48.75
C THR A 211 47.82 -35.10 47.40
N VAL A 212 47.26 -33.98 46.96
CA VAL A 212 46.61 -33.87 45.65
C VAL A 212 47.49 -32.99 44.77
N THR A 213 47.93 -33.53 43.64
CA THR A 213 48.68 -32.80 42.62
C THR A 213 47.83 -32.61 41.37
N MET A 214 48.03 -31.48 40.69
CA MET A 214 47.30 -31.15 39.47
C MET A 214 48.29 -31.08 38.32
N LYS A 215 47.98 -31.79 37.23
CA LYS A 215 48.79 -31.77 35.99
C LYS A 215 47.89 -31.39 34.82
N VAL A 216 48.45 -30.62 33.89
CA VAL A 216 47.74 -30.18 32.69
C VAL A 216 48.33 -30.87 31.48
N PHE A 217 47.47 -31.26 30.54
CA PHE A 217 47.84 -31.90 29.29
C PHE A 217 47.25 -31.12 28.12
N ASP A 218 48.03 -31.00 27.05
CA ASP A 218 47.57 -30.40 25.80
C ASP A 218 46.72 -31.37 24.96
N GLN A 219 46.31 -30.94 23.76
CA GLN A 219 45.55 -31.78 22.82
C GLN A 219 46.32 -33.03 22.37
N SER A 220 47.65 -32.98 22.39
CA SER A 220 48.52 -34.10 22.01
C SER A 220 48.76 -35.08 23.17
N GLY A 221 48.18 -34.82 24.35
CA GLY A 221 48.39 -35.61 25.55
C GLY A 221 49.75 -35.39 26.22
N LYS A 222 50.52 -34.38 25.78
CA LYS A 222 51.80 -34.03 26.40
C LYS A 222 51.56 -33.16 27.62
N HIS A 223 52.35 -33.38 28.66
CA HIS A 223 52.28 -32.60 29.89
C HIS A 223 52.68 -31.15 29.60
N PHE A 224 51.75 -30.23 29.87
CA PHE A 224 51.94 -28.81 29.70
C PHE A 224 52.48 -28.23 31.03
N PRO A 225 53.67 -27.60 31.04
CA PRO A 225 54.27 -27.10 32.28
C PRO A 225 53.51 -25.86 32.78
N VAL A 226 52.88 -25.98 33.94
CA VAL A 226 52.07 -24.91 34.55
C VAL A 226 52.47 -24.71 36.00
N LYS A 227 52.56 -23.45 36.43
CA LYS A 227 52.69 -23.08 37.84
C LYS A 227 51.30 -23.03 38.48
N VAL A 228 51.13 -23.80 39.54
CA VAL A 228 49.92 -23.79 40.36
C VAL A 228 50.03 -22.65 41.37
N HIS A 229 49.23 -21.61 41.18
CA HIS A 229 49.06 -20.51 42.13
C HIS A 229 47.89 -20.84 43.05
N LEU A 230 48.19 -21.23 44.29
CA LEU A 230 47.17 -21.50 45.30
C LEU A 230 46.66 -20.17 45.88
N SER A 231 45.34 -19.98 45.88
CA SER A 231 44.73 -18.86 46.59
C SER A 231 44.67 -19.20 48.09
N LEU A 232 45.63 -18.68 48.88
CA LEU A 232 45.71 -18.79 50.36
C LEU A 232 46.05 -20.22 50.88
N PRO A 233 46.59 -20.36 52.12
CA PRO A 233 47.27 -21.59 52.54
C PRO A 233 46.32 -22.77 52.50
N TRP A 234 46.84 -23.87 51.93
CA TRP A 234 46.20 -25.17 51.80
C TRP A 234 45.55 -25.61 53.12
N ASN A 235 44.26 -25.31 53.30
CA ASN A 235 43.52 -25.78 54.46
C ASN A 235 43.12 -27.22 54.16
N ARG A 236 43.94 -28.18 54.65
CA ARG A 236 43.76 -29.64 54.51
C ARG A 236 42.36 -30.13 54.93
N SER A 237 41.58 -29.29 55.60
CA SER A 237 40.23 -29.56 56.11
C SER A 237 39.10 -29.25 55.11
N SER A 238 39.38 -28.52 54.02
CA SER A 238 38.31 -28.01 53.16
C SER A 238 37.95 -29.00 52.05
N ARG A 239 36.64 -29.21 51.84
CA ARG A 239 36.15 -30.03 50.71
C ARG A 239 36.18 -29.26 49.39
N PHE A 240 36.39 -27.95 49.42
CA PHE A 240 36.24 -27.05 48.28
C PHE A 240 37.50 -26.21 48.13
N GLU A 241 38.13 -26.29 46.97
CA GLU A 241 39.38 -25.60 46.71
C GLU A 241 39.35 -24.87 45.38
N ARG A 242 40.19 -23.83 45.28
CA ARG A 242 40.40 -23.03 44.09
C ARG A 242 41.89 -22.92 43.82
N ALA A 243 42.29 -23.24 42.59
CA ALA A 243 43.66 -23.10 42.14
C ALA A 243 43.71 -22.24 40.87
N GLY A 244 44.67 -21.33 40.81
CA GLY A 244 45.04 -20.62 39.59
C GLY A 244 46.13 -21.39 38.86
N LEU A 245 45.98 -21.56 37.55
CA LEU A 245 46.96 -22.19 36.68
C LEU A 245 47.57 -21.14 35.76
N GLY A 246 48.83 -20.78 36.03
CA GLY A 246 49.58 -19.79 35.26
C GLY A 246 50.73 -20.44 34.48
N VAL A 247 50.92 -20.05 33.24
CA VAL A 247 52.03 -20.56 32.40
C VAL A 247 53.25 -19.69 32.61
N THR A 248 54.42 -20.29 32.75
CA THR A 248 55.69 -19.55 32.81
C THR A 248 56.11 -19.09 31.42
N GLY A 249 56.10 -17.78 31.18
CA GLY A 249 56.73 -17.15 30.01
C GLY A 249 55.94 -17.23 28.69
N ILE A 250 55.01 -18.18 28.52
CA ILE A 250 54.24 -18.38 27.27
C ILE A 250 52.74 -18.20 27.56
N LYS A 251 51.99 -17.55 26.65
CA LYS A 251 50.51 -17.46 26.77
C LYS A 251 49.87 -18.83 26.52
N TRP A 252 48.67 -19.06 27.07
CA TRP A 252 47.88 -20.23 26.67
C TRP A 252 47.60 -20.18 25.17
N LEU A 253 48.01 -21.21 24.42
CA LEU A 253 47.71 -21.32 23.01
C LEU A 253 46.22 -21.68 22.82
N PRO A 254 45.57 -21.27 21.73
CA PRO A 254 44.22 -21.73 21.43
C PRO A 254 44.19 -23.24 21.32
N GLY A 255 43.25 -23.89 22.00
CA GLY A 255 43.23 -25.34 22.07
C GLY A 255 42.36 -25.90 23.19
N ARG A 256 42.24 -27.23 23.17
CA ARG A 256 41.57 -28.00 24.22
C ARG A 256 42.65 -28.55 25.16
N TYR A 257 42.42 -28.38 26.44
CA TYR A 257 43.36 -28.82 27.46
C TYR A 257 42.63 -29.68 28.48
N THR A 258 43.35 -30.65 29.01
CA THR A 258 42.82 -31.59 30.01
C THR A 258 43.57 -31.37 31.30
N ILE A 259 42.84 -31.22 32.39
CA ILE A 259 43.38 -31.14 33.74
C ILE A 259 43.08 -32.45 34.43
N LYS A 260 44.13 -33.09 34.95
CA LYS A 260 44.02 -34.29 35.76
C LYS A 260 44.47 -34.01 37.19
N LEU A 261 43.66 -34.45 38.14
CA LEU A 261 43.98 -34.46 39.56
C LEU A 261 44.50 -35.85 39.94
N TYR A 262 45.66 -35.87 40.59
CA TYR A 262 46.31 -37.07 41.09
C TYR A 262 46.37 -37.04 42.59
N ARG A 263 46.00 -38.15 43.23
CA ARG A 263 46.16 -38.38 44.65
C ARG A 263 47.43 -39.18 44.91
N HIS A 264 48.16 -38.79 45.95
CA HIS A 264 49.24 -39.57 46.53
C HIS A 264 48.95 -39.77 48.02
N ASN A 265 48.99 -41.02 48.48
CA ASN A 265 48.86 -41.37 49.89
C ASN A 265 50.12 -42.12 50.33
N HIS A 266 50.90 -41.48 51.20
CA HIS A 266 52.18 -42.02 51.67
C HIS A 266 52.04 -43.24 52.59
N GLN A 267 50.94 -43.36 53.33
CA GLN A 267 50.70 -44.50 54.22
C GLN A 267 50.24 -45.75 53.47
N LYS A 268 49.48 -45.56 52.39
CA LYS A 268 48.90 -46.66 51.59
C LYS A 268 49.72 -47.01 50.36
N ASN A 269 50.95 -46.46 50.22
CA ASN A 269 51.80 -46.60 49.04
C ASN A 269 51.08 -46.32 47.70
N MET A 270 50.07 -45.45 47.71
CA MET A 270 49.35 -45.07 46.49
C MET A 270 50.01 -43.82 45.92
N ALA A 271 50.69 -43.94 44.77
CA ALA A 271 51.30 -42.80 44.09
C ALA A 271 50.64 -42.57 42.72
N ASN A 272 50.40 -41.29 42.37
CA ASN A 272 49.81 -40.88 41.09
C ASN A 272 48.46 -41.55 40.75
N GLN A 273 47.58 -41.77 41.73
CA GLN A 273 46.24 -42.27 41.42
C GLN A 273 45.42 -41.14 40.79
N GLU A 274 44.99 -41.29 39.54
CA GLU A 274 44.08 -40.33 38.91
C GLU A 274 42.73 -40.37 39.64
N VAL A 275 42.34 -39.23 40.22
CA VAL A 275 41.09 -39.11 40.99
C VAL A 275 40.06 -38.23 40.29
N GLY A 276 40.46 -37.37 39.36
CA GLY A 276 39.51 -36.53 38.65
C GLY A 276 40.07 -35.91 37.37
N LEU A 277 39.15 -35.63 36.45
CA LEU A 277 39.45 -35.08 35.14
C LEU A 277 38.47 -33.96 34.83
N THR A 278 38.98 -32.87 34.25
CA THR A 278 38.16 -31.83 33.65
C THR A 278 38.83 -31.32 32.38
N MET A 279 38.05 -30.72 31.50
CA MET A 279 38.54 -30.15 30.26
C MET A 279 38.14 -28.69 30.16
N PHE A 280 39.00 -27.89 29.55
CA PHE A 280 38.68 -26.51 29.20
C PHE A 280 39.17 -26.20 27.79
N VAL A 281 38.58 -25.16 27.21
CA VAL A 281 38.91 -24.71 25.86
C VAL A 281 39.35 -23.26 25.93
N VAL A 282 40.53 -22.99 25.37
CA VAL A 282 41.04 -21.65 25.14
C VAL A 282 40.63 -21.27 23.71
N LYS A 283 39.70 -20.31 23.59
CA LYS A 283 39.23 -19.77 22.31
C LYS A 283 40.10 -18.57 21.91
N GLN A 284 40.25 -18.34 20.60
CA GLN A 284 40.86 -17.13 20.04
C GLN A 284 40.09 -15.87 20.44
#